data_AF-A0A1Y0BNZ4-F1
#
_entry.id   AF-A0A1Y0BNZ4-F1
#
_cell.length_a   1.000
_cell.length_b   1.000
_cell.length_c   1.000
_cell.angle_alpha   90.00
_cell.angle_beta   90.00
_cell.angle_gamma   90.00
#
_symmetry.space_group_name_H-M   'P 1'
#
loop_
_entity.id
_entity.type
_entity.pdbx_description
1 polymer ?
#
loop_
_entity_poly.entity_id
_entity_poly.type
_entity_poly.pdbx_seq_one_letter_code
_entity_poly.pdbx_strand_id
1 'polypeptide(L)'
;MNMRVQSHVTGRLSLRPPQAESLAKLVRALDAAPELLGHEQDVSAILATLKAEFPTLADFEREFPSLCFALATGVGKSRLMGAFITYLHLAHGINNFFVLAPNLTIYNKLITDFTRNTPKYVFKGIAEFAQQPPLI
;
A
#
# COMPACT_ATOMS: atom_id res chain seq x y z
N MET A 1 16.74 -5.48 -2.70
CA MET A 1 16.45 -4.43 -1.68
C MET A 1 15.01 -4.57 -1.17
N ASN A 2 14.05 -4.72 -2.08
CA ASN A 2 12.61 -4.85 -1.84
C ASN A 2 12.21 -5.91 -0.80
N MET A 3 12.77 -7.13 -0.87
CA MET A 3 12.44 -8.21 0.08
C MET A 3 12.79 -7.86 1.55
N ARG A 4 13.90 -7.15 1.79
CA ARG A 4 14.28 -6.74 3.17
C ARG A 4 13.29 -5.73 3.72
N VAL A 5 12.88 -4.75 2.91
CA VAL A 5 11.89 -3.74 3.29
C VAL A 5 10.52 -4.40 3.51
N GLN A 6 10.10 -5.32 2.63
CA GLN A 6 8.87 -6.08 2.79
C GLN A 6 8.82 -6.84 4.12
N SER A 7 9.88 -7.62 4.45
CA SER A 7 9.96 -8.34 5.72
C SER A 7 9.96 -7.40 6.93
N HIS A 8 10.67 -6.27 6.83
CA HIS A 8 10.69 -5.24 7.86
C HIS A 8 9.28 -4.68 8.13
N VAL A 9 8.58 -4.23 7.08
CA VAL A 9 7.21 -3.69 7.19
C VAL A 9 6.24 -4.74 7.74
N THR A 10 6.34 -5.98 7.24
CA THR A 10 5.50 -7.11 7.69
C THR A 10 5.63 -7.36 9.18
N GLY A 11 6.88 -7.43 9.68
CA GLY A 11 7.17 -7.66 11.09
C GLY A 11 6.79 -6.46 11.97
N ARG A 12 7.24 -5.26 11.61
CA ARG A 12 7.03 -4.05 12.43
C ARG A 12 5.56 -3.65 12.55
N LEU A 13 4.76 -3.83 11.51
CA LEU A 13 3.32 -3.56 11.55
C LEU A 13 2.49 -4.77 11.98
N SER A 14 3.12 -5.92 12.29
CA SER A 14 2.44 -7.15 12.70
C SER A 14 1.32 -7.55 11.73
N LEU A 15 1.64 -7.60 10.43
CA LEU A 15 0.66 -7.91 9.40
C LEU A 15 0.17 -9.35 9.54
N ARG A 16 -1.16 -9.52 9.51
CA ARG A 16 -1.80 -10.84 9.47
C ARG A 16 -1.64 -11.48 8.08
N PRO A 17 -1.78 -12.81 7.94
CA PRO A 17 -1.50 -13.48 6.68
C PRO A 17 -2.17 -12.84 5.44
N PRO A 18 -3.47 -12.46 5.44
CA PRO A 18 -4.08 -11.82 4.27
C PRO A 18 -3.48 -10.45 3.92
N GLN A 19 -3.01 -9.70 4.93
CA GLN A 19 -2.35 -8.41 4.74
C GLN A 19 -0.92 -8.58 4.23
N ALA A 20 -0.17 -9.54 4.79
CA ALA A 20 1.19 -9.85 4.36
C ALA A 20 1.20 -10.38 2.91
N GLU A 21 0.23 -11.21 2.54
CA GLU A 21 0.04 -11.68 1.17
C GLU A 21 -0.28 -10.51 0.21
N SER A 22 -1.15 -9.58 0.62
CA SER A 22 -1.44 -8.39 -0.18
C SER A 22 -0.21 -7.51 -0.39
N LEU A 23 0.62 -7.31 0.64
CA LEU A 23 1.89 -6.62 0.51
C LEU A 23 2.85 -7.36 -0.42
N ALA A 24 2.97 -8.68 -0.31
CA ALA A 24 3.80 -9.49 -1.20
C ALA A 24 3.35 -9.37 -2.67
N LYS A 25 2.03 -9.35 -2.92
CA LYS A 25 1.46 -9.14 -4.25
C LYS A 25 1.79 -7.75 -4.81
N LEU A 26 1.74 -6.70 -3.98
CA LEU A 26 2.19 -5.37 -4.38
C LEU A 26 3.68 -5.37 -4.76
N VAL A 27 4.55 -5.96 -3.93
CA VAL A 27 6.00 -6.05 -4.24
C VAL A 27 6.22 -6.77 -5.56
N ARG A 28 5.57 -7.92 -5.76
CA ARG A 28 5.67 -8.69 -7.01
C ARG A 28 5.19 -7.91 -8.22
N ALA A 29 4.09 -7.16 -8.10
CA ALA A 29 3.60 -6.31 -9.18
C ALA A 29 4.60 -5.23 -9.58
N LEU A 30 5.22 -4.56 -8.59
CA LEU A 30 6.23 -3.52 -8.81
C LEU A 30 7.55 -4.08 -9.37
N ASP A 31 7.94 -5.29 -8.96
CA ASP A 31 9.12 -5.96 -9.50
C ASP A 31 8.90 -6.38 -10.97
N ALA A 32 7.69 -6.82 -11.32
CA ALA A 32 7.35 -7.26 -12.67
C ALA A 32 7.10 -6.09 -13.63
N ALA A 33 6.45 -5.02 -13.16
CA ALA A 33 6.15 -3.82 -13.93
C ALA A 33 6.65 -2.55 -13.21
N PRO A 34 7.97 -2.27 -13.24
CA PRO A 34 8.55 -1.08 -12.61
C PRO A 34 7.98 0.24 -13.11
N GLU A 35 7.40 0.26 -14.31
CA GLU A 35 6.72 1.40 -14.93
C GLU A 35 5.54 1.91 -14.08
N LEU A 36 4.98 1.08 -13.19
CA LEU A 36 4.00 1.50 -12.18
C LEU A 36 4.48 2.65 -11.28
N LEU A 37 5.80 2.80 -11.12
CA LEU A 37 6.44 3.86 -10.32
C LEU A 37 6.76 5.12 -11.14
N GLY A 38 6.65 5.04 -12.47
CA GLY A 38 6.96 6.13 -13.40
C GLY A 38 5.78 7.08 -13.64
N HIS A 39 6.08 8.23 -14.25
CA HIS A 39 5.08 9.23 -14.63
C HIS A 39 4.38 8.91 -15.96
N GLU A 40 5.12 8.40 -16.95
CA GLU A 40 4.57 7.96 -18.23
C GLU A 40 4.31 6.46 -18.14
N GLN A 41 3.03 6.09 -18.25
CA GLN A 41 2.58 4.72 -18.06
C GLN A 41 1.90 4.22 -19.33
N ASP A 42 2.52 3.27 -20.00
CA ASP A 42 1.82 2.47 -21.02
C ASP A 42 0.91 1.48 -20.29
N VAL A 43 -0.34 1.90 -20.10
CA VAL A 43 -1.35 1.14 -19.36
C VAL A 43 -1.57 -0.25 -19.97
N SER A 44 -1.49 -0.36 -21.30
CA SER A 44 -1.68 -1.63 -22.01
C SER A 44 -0.52 -2.58 -21.76
N ALA A 45 0.71 -2.08 -21.84
CA ALA A 45 1.91 -2.86 -21.55
C ALA A 45 1.96 -3.31 -20.08
N ILE A 46 1.67 -2.39 -19.14
CA ILE A 46 1.62 -2.71 -17.70
C ILE A 46 0.55 -3.78 -17.44
N LEU A 47 -0.65 -3.65 -18.02
CA LEU A 47 -1.71 -4.64 -17.86
C LEU A 47 -1.30 -6.01 -18.41
N ALA A 48 -0.66 -6.05 -19.58
CA ALA A 48 -0.17 -7.29 -20.18
C ALA A 48 0.84 -8.00 -19.28
N THR A 49 1.82 -7.24 -18.74
CA THR A 49 2.81 -7.76 -17.79
C THR A 49 2.16 -8.29 -16.52
N LEU A 50 1.24 -7.53 -15.90
CA LEU A 50 0.59 -7.96 -14.66
C LEU A 50 -0.37 -9.14 -14.86
N LYS A 51 -0.98 -9.29 -16.03
CA LYS A 51 -1.81 -10.46 -16.36
C LYS A 51 -1.00 -11.77 -16.38
N ALA A 52 0.26 -11.72 -16.79
CA ALA A 52 1.14 -12.87 -16.74
C ALA A 52 1.46 -13.29 -15.29
N GLU A 53 1.57 -12.33 -14.38
CA GLU A 53 1.84 -12.57 -12.95
C GLU A 53 0.58 -12.95 -12.14
N PHE A 54 -0.57 -12.39 -12.52
CA PHE A 54 -1.83 -12.52 -11.80
C PHE A 54 -2.95 -12.98 -12.76
N PRO A 55 -3.15 -14.30 -12.94
CA PRO A 55 -4.12 -14.84 -13.89
C PRO A 55 -5.58 -14.40 -13.67
N THR A 56 -5.91 -13.92 -12.46
CA THR A 56 -7.24 -13.41 -12.11
C THR A 56 -7.43 -11.92 -12.44
N LEU A 57 -6.39 -11.22 -12.89
CA LEU A 57 -6.46 -9.81 -13.28
C LEU A 57 -7.07 -9.69 -14.69
N ALA A 58 -8.27 -9.11 -14.79
CA ALA A 58 -8.97 -8.95 -16.06
C ALA A 58 -8.65 -7.61 -16.76
N ASP A 59 -8.78 -6.49 -16.05
CA ASP A 59 -8.41 -5.15 -16.49
C ASP A 59 -8.25 -4.24 -15.25
N PHE A 60 -8.01 -2.93 -15.47
CA PHE A 60 -7.92 -1.94 -14.40
C PHE A 60 -9.21 -1.15 -14.15
N GLU A 61 -10.23 -1.32 -15.00
CA GLU A 61 -11.49 -0.52 -15.01
C GLU A 61 -11.29 1.01 -15.09
N ARG A 62 -10.06 1.47 -15.36
CA ARG A 62 -9.61 2.87 -15.34
C ARG A 62 -8.60 3.12 -16.45
N GLU A 63 -8.46 4.39 -16.82
CA GLU A 63 -7.45 4.87 -17.80
C GLU A 63 -6.04 5.01 -17.21
N PHE A 64 -5.82 4.45 -16.01
CA PHE A 64 -4.54 4.41 -15.32
C PHE A 64 -4.40 3.07 -14.57
N PRO A 65 -3.17 2.62 -14.24
CA PRO A 65 -2.97 1.40 -13.46
C PRO A 65 -3.65 1.50 -12.10
N SER A 66 -4.58 0.59 -11.84
CA SER A 66 -5.39 0.55 -10.63
C SER A 66 -5.35 -0.85 -10.04
N LEU A 67 -4.80 -0.99 -8.83
CA LEU A 67 -4.65 -2.28 -8.16
C LEU A 67 -5.69 -2.41 -7.03
N CYS A 68 -6.57 -3.41 -7.15
CA CYS A 68 -7.56 -3.72 -6.12
C CYS A 68 -7.11 -4.91 -5.26
N PHE A 69 -7.09 -4.72 -3.95
CA PHE A 69 -6.76 -5.77 -2.98
C PHE A 69 -8.01 -6.15 -2.18
N ALA A 70 -8.56 -7.33 -2.47
CA ALA A 70 -9.75 -7.83 -1.81
C ALA A 70 -9.41 -8.34 -0.39
N LEU A 71 -9.96 -7.65 0.62
CA LEU A 71 -9.88 -8.05 2.03
C LEU A 71 -11.27 -8.02 2.67
N ALA A 72 -11.59 -9.07 3.43
CA ALA A 72 -12.82 -9.12 4.22
C ALA A 72 -12.91 -7.97 5.24
N THR A 73 -14.12 -7.68 5.72
CA THR A 73 -14.33 -6.72 6.80
C THR A 73 -13.62 -7.18 8.08
N GLY A 74 -13.17 -6.24 8.90
CA GLY A 74 -12.47 -6.55 10.16
C GLY A 74 -11.02 -7.05 10.05
N VAL A 75 -10.52 -7.36 8.85
CA VAL A 75 -9.14 -7.88 8.66
C VAL A 75 -8.06 -6.81 8.90
N GLY A 76 -8.41 -5.52 8.77
CA GLY A 76 -7.52 -4.39 9.05
C GLY A 76 -7.07 -3.65 7.78
N LYS A 77 -8.02 -3.21 6.96
CA LYS A 77 -7.74 -2.46 5.72
C LYS A 77 -6.89 -1.20 5.94
N SER A 78 -7.18 -0.40 6.98
CA SER A 78 -6.36 0.79 7.31
C SER A 78 -4.89 0.43 7.57
N ARG A 79 -4.64 -0.74 8.18
CA ARG A 79 -3.28 -1.22 8.46
C ARG A 79 -2.57 -1.71 7.20
N LEU A 80 -3.29 -2.36 6.29
CA LEU A 80 -2.72 -2.72 4.99
C LEU A 80 -2.34 -1.45 4.20
N MET A 81 -3.21 -0.44 4.19
CA MET A 81 -2.90 0.85 3.57
C MET A 81 -1.65 1.50 4.18
N GLY A 82 -1.54 1.52 5.52
CA GLY A 82 -0.31 1.98 6.19
C GLY A 82 0.93 1.18 5.78
N ALA A 83 0.80 -0.14 5.59
CA ALA A 83 1.89 -0.98 5.11
C ALA A 83 2.30 -0.65 3.67
N PHE A 84 1.35 -0.39 2.77
CA PHE A 84 1.65 0.04 1.41
C PHE A 84 2.38 1.38 1.38
N ILE A 85 1.88 2.37 2.12
CA ILE A 85 2.52 3.69 2.24
C ILE A 85 3.94 3.55 2.79
N THR A 86 4.11 2.77 3.87
CA THR A 86 5.42 2.53 4.50
C THR A 86 6.38 1.87 3.51
N TYR A 87 5.93 0.82 2.81
CA TYR A 87 6.77 0.10 1.86
C TYR A 87 7.19 0.99 0.69
N LEU A 88 6.26 1.72 0.08
CA LEU A 88 6.54 2.62 -1.05
C LEU A 88 7.48 3.77 -0.65
N HIS A 89 7.33 4.29 0.57
CA HIS A 89 8.25 5.29 1.11
C HIS A 89 9.66 4.71 1.32
N LEU A 90 9.80 3.59 2.03
CA LEU A 90 11.10 3.03 2.40
C LEU A 90 11.85 2.37 1.22
N ALA A 91 11.14 1.70 0.31
CA ALA A 91 11.76 1.01 -0.83
C ALA A 91 11.93 1.90 -2.07
N HIS A 92 11.02 2.85 -2.28
CA HIS A 92 10.92 3.62 -3.54
C HIS A 92 10.96 5.14 -3.35
N GLY A 93 11.05 5.65 -2.11
CA GLY A 93 11.16 7.08 -1.85
C GLY A 93 9.90 7.89 -2.17
N ILE A 94 8.75 7.23 -2.31
CA ILE A 94 7.47 7.93 -2.57
C ILE A 94 6.98 8.55 -1.26
N ASN A 95 6.77 9.87 -1.28
CA ASN A 95 6.45 10.64 -0.07
C ASN A 95 5.02 11.21 -0.06
N ASN A 96 4.40 11.35 -1.23
CA ASN A 96 3.11 12.00 -1.38
C ASN A 96 2.04 10.96 -1.68
N PHE A 97 1.03 10.88 -0.81
CA PHE A 97 -0.07 9.94 -0.93
C PHE A 97 -1.40 10.67 -0.78
N PHE A 98 -2.33 10.40 -1.69
CA PHE A 98 -3.70 10.89 -1.59
C PHE A 98 -4.62 9.76 -1.14
N VAL A 99 -5.21 9.91 0.05
CA VAL A 99 -6.10 8.91 0.63
C VAL A 99 -7.54 9.41 0.58
N LEU A 100 -8.39 8.74 -0.21
CA LEU A 100 -9.80 9.07 -0.35
C LEU A 100 -10.68 8.18 0.55
N ALA A 101 -11.60 8.80 1.28
CA ALA A 101 -12.57 8.11 2.13
C ALA A 101 -14.01 8.32 1.63
N PRO A 102 -14.85 7.28 1.62
CA PRO A 102 -16.27 7.45 1.37
C PRO A 102 -16.93 7.95 2.66
N ASN A 103 -17.54 9.13 2.64
CA ASN A 103 -18.23 9.81 3.76
C ASN A 103 -17.37 10.29 4.95
N LEU A 104 -17.98 11.17 5.77
CA LEU A 104 -17.33 11.83 6.90
C LEU A 104 -16.94 10.88 8.04
N THR A 105 -17.71 9.80 8.26
CA THR A 105 -17.42 8.86 9.34
C THR A 105 -16.12 8.11 9.08
N ILE A 106 -15.91 7.62 7.86
CA ILE A 106 -14.68 6.93 7.49
C ILE A 106 -13.53 7.94 7.37
N TYR A 107 -13.79 9.14 6.84
CA TYR A 107 -12.81 10.22 6.77
C TYR A 107 -12.24 10.58 8.16
N ASN A 108 -13.10 10.89 9.15
CA ASN A 108 -12.68 11.25 10.51
C ASN A 108 -11.93 10.10 11.21
N LYS A 109 -12.36 8.86 10.94
CA LYS A 109 -11.64 7.67 11.41
C LYS A 109 -10.23 7.62 10.81
N LEU A 110 -10.07 7.86 9.51
CA LEU A 110 -8.76 7.86 8.88
C LEU A 110 -7.87 8.96 9.44
N ILE A 111 -8.37 10.18 9.64
CA ILE A 111 -7.61 11.26 10.31
C ILE A 111 -7.08 10.78 11.67
N THR A 112 -7.92 10.12 12.47
CA THR A 112 -7.52 9.56 13.77
C THR A 112 -6.47 8.45 13.60
N ASP A 113 -6.69 7.53 12.67
CA ASP A 113 -5.80 6.40 12.35
C ASP A 113 -4.43 6.89 11.83
N PHE A 114 -4.34 8.08 11.22
CA PHE A 114 -3.08 8.71 10.80
C PHE A 114 -2.49 9.67 11.85
N THR A 115 -3.23 10.05 12.91
CA THR A 115 -2.72 10.93 13.96
C THR A 115 -1.85 10.15 14.96
N ARG A 116 -0.67 10.68 15.31
CA ARG A 116 0.22 10.07 16.31
C ARG A 116 -0.46 9.97 17.67
N ASN A 117 0.03 9.05 18.51
CA ASN A 117 -0.45 8.80 19.87
C ASN A 117 -1.90 8.34 19.99
N THR A 118 -2.58 8.03 18.88
CA THR A 118 -3.85 7.32 18.91
C THR A 118 -3.63 5.81 19.00
N PRO A 119 -4.53 5.04 19.64
CA PRO A 119 -4.40 3.58 19.74
C PRO A 119 -4.33 2.86 18.39
N LYS A 120 -4.86 3.49 17.33
CA LYS A 120 -4.98 2.92 15.99
C LYS A 120 -3.98 3.51 14.98
N TYR A 121 -3.00 4.28 15.44
CA TYR A 121 -2.00 4.89 14.57
C TYR A 121 -1.39 3.88 13.59
N VAL A 122 -1.55 4.11 12.29
CA VAL A 122 -1.27 3.12 11.22
C VAL A 122 0.22 2.82 11.06
N PHE A 123 1.09 3.73 11.49
CA PHE A 123 2.54 3.60 11.38
C PHE A 123 3.22 3.19 12.69
N LYS A 124 2.44 2.75 13.69
CA LYS A 124 2.98 2.30 14.97
C LYS A 124 3.96 1.14 14.77
N GLY A 125 5.23 1.35 15.15
CA GLY A 125 6.30 0.35 15.04
C GLY A 125 7.36 0.65 13.97
N ILE A 126 7.13 1.64 13.10
CA ILE A 126 8.11 2.11 12.11
C ILE A 126 8.93 3.25 12.72
N ALA A 127 10.25 3.08 12.79
CA ALA A 127 11.13 4.00 13.50
C ALA A 127 11.31 5.33 12.74
N GLU A 128 11.32 5.26 11.41
CA GLU A 128 11.44 6.38 10.49
C GLU A 128 10.30 7.38 10.72
N PHE A 129 9.06 6.89 10.80
CA PHE A 129 7.90 7.72 11.09
C PHE A 129 7.82 8.17 12.56
N ALA A 130 8.59 7.56 13.46
CA ALA A 130 8.72 8.05 14.81
C ALA A 130 9.57 9.33 14.88
N GLN A 131 10.60 9.42 14.03
CA GLN A 131 11.50 10.58 13.93
C GLN A 131 10.89 11.67 13.03
N GLN A 132 10.39 11.26 11.86
CA GLN A 132 9.83 12.14 10.85
C GLN A 132 8.43 11.65 10.47
N PRO A 133 7.39 12.05 11.23
CA PRO A 133 6.04 11.64 10.91
C PRO A 133 5.56 12.32 9.62
N PRO A 134 4.65 11.67 8.87
CA PRO A 134 4.05 12.30 7.70
C PRO A 134 3.19 13.49 8.11
N LEU A 135 3.16 14.51 7.24
CA LEU A 135 2.24 15.62 7.32
C LEU A 135 0.85 15.17 6.80
N ILE A 136 -0.21 15.57 7.48
CA ILE A 136 -1.61 15.21 7.19
C ILE A 136 -2.39 16.49 6.94
#